data_AF-A0A0B6ZTB6-F1
#
_entry.id   AF-A0A0B6ZTB6-F1
#
_cell.length_a   1.000
_cell.length_b   1.000
_cell.length_c   1.000
_cell.angle_alpha   90.00
_cell.angle_beta   90.00
_cell.angle_gamma   90.00
#
_symmetry.space_group_name_H-M   'P 1'
#
loop_
_entity.id
_entity.type
_entity.pdbx_description
1 polymer ?
#
loop_
_entity_poly.entity_id
_entity_poly.type
_entity_poly.pdbx_seq_one_letter_code
_entity_poly.pdbx_strand_id
1 'polypeptide(L)'
;MSAKGVKKKEPASAAAPEAFDLEQQFILRLPVEAAAQLHEDLKETSTVQLKDKLSIELDPDMRHGFVRYGGDIYFAKLLDLPCVVDSLKTVDRKTFYKTADICQMLYCKTEEDWSRDENDSPRKKDKDKKYAWNHGSKTCVYVMCLWCVMCMCVRFN
;
A
#
# COMPACT_ATOMS: atom_id res chain seq x y z
N MET A 1 -35.85 61.30 -22.33
CA MET A 1 -36.01 59.82 -22.34
C MET A 1 -34.65 59.21 -22.08
N SER A 2 -34.37 58.74 -20.86
CA SER A 2 -33.17 57.95 -20.58
C SER A 2 -33.57 56.79 -19.69
N ALA A 3 -33.66 55.61 -20.29
CA ALA A 3 -33.99 54.36 -19.63
C ALA A 3 -32.83 53.91 -18.73
N LYS A 4 -33.16 53.54 -17.47
CA LYS A 4 -32.23 52.88 -16.55
C LYS A 4 -32.07 51.42 -16.98
N GLY A 5 -30.85 51.02 -17.32
CA GLY A 5 -30.49 49.63 -17.62
C GLY A 5 -30.47 48.76 -16.37
N VAL A 6 -31.19 47.64 -16.41
CA VAL A 6 -31.23 46.60 -15.37
C VAL A 6 -29.92 45.82 -15.40
N LYS A 7 -29.20 45.78 -14.27
CA LYS A 7 -28.05 44.88 -14.09
C LYS A 7 -28.55 43.43 -14.01
N LYS A 8 -28.29 42.66 -15.07
CA LYS A 8 -28.51 41.21 -15.12
C LYS A 8 -27.48 40.54 -14.20
N LYS A 9 -27.96 39.90 -13.13
CA LYS A 9 -27.14 39.12 -12.19
C LYS A 9 -26.82 37.78 -12.86
N GLU A 10 -25.55 37.54 -13.18
CA GLU A 10 -25.08 36.21 -13.58
C GLU A 10 -25.29 35.22 -12.42
N PRO A 11 -25.83 34.01 -12.67
CA PRO A 11 -25.98 33.02 -11.62
C PRO A 11 -24.60 32.55 -11.19
N ALA A 12 -24.39 32.56 -9.87
CA ALA A 12 -23.19 32.08 -9.20
C ALA A 12 -22.84 30.66 -9.69
N SER A 13 -21.57 30.47 -10.02
CA SER A 13 -20.99 29.20 -10.42
C SER A 13 -21.38 28.08 -9.47
N ALA A 14 -21.99 27.02 -10.02
CA ALA A 14 -22.13 25.76 -9.31
C ALA A 14 -20.74 25.31 -8.88
N ALA A 15 -20.57 25.06 -7.58
CA ALA A 15 -19.33 24.55 -7.01
C ALA A 15 -18.91 23.28 -7.77
N ALA A 16 -17.67 23.24 -8.23
CA ALA A 16 -17.08 22.02 -8.77
C ALA A 16 -17.22 20.89 -7.73
N PRO A 17 -17.48 19.64 -8.14
CA PRO A 17 -17.48 18.53 -7.20
C PRO A 17 -16.12 18.49 -6.50
N GLU A 18 -16.14 18.58 -5.18
CA GLU A 18 -14.95 18.39 -4.33
C GLU A 18 -14.26 17.09 -4.77
N ALA A 19 -13.04 17.19 -5.27
CA ALA A 19 -12.29 16.03 -5.71
C ALA A 19 -11.88 15.23 -4.46
N PHE A 20 -12.55 14.11 -4.22
CA PHE A 20 -12.17 13.20 -3.14
C PHE A 20 -10.97 12.37 -3.59
N ASP A 21 -9.85 12.52 -2.89
CA ASP A 21 -8.70 11.64 -3.06
C ASP A 21 -8.93 10.33 -2.30
N LEU A 22 -8.76 9.20 -2.99
CA LEU A 22 -9.00 7.88 -2.41
C LEU A 22 -7.76 7.41 -1.66
N GLU A 23 -7.97 6.85 -0.47
CA GLU A 23 -6.86 6.27 0.30
C GLU A 23 -6.26 5.06 -0.45
N GLN A 24 -4.95 5.12 -0.69
CA GLN A 24 -4.22 4.04 -1.34
C GLN A 24 -3.59 3.11 -0.28
N GLN A 25 -3.86 1.81 -0.40
CA GLN A 25 -3.37 0.79 0.53
C GLN A 25 -2.68 -0.34 -0.25
N PHE A 26 -1.57 -0.84 0.29
CA PHE A 26 -0.84 -1.98 -0.26
C PHE A 26 -0.32 -2.87 0.87
N ILE A 27 0.02 -4.12 0.55
CA ILE A 27 0.58 -5.06 1.53
C ILE A 27 2.09 -4.86 1.61
N LEU A 28 2.63 -4.60 2.81
CA LEU A 28 4.08 -4.67 3.05
C LEU A 28 4.46 -6.06 3.54
N ARG A 29 5.41 -6.73 2.87
CA ARG A 29 5.91 -8.04 3.28
C ARG A 29 7.41 -8.01 3.48
N LEU A 30 7.83 -8.16 4.73
CA LEU A 30 9.24 -8.22 5.16
C LEU A 30 9.71 -9.68 5.34
N PRO A 31 11.03 -9.91 5.44
CA PRO A 31 11.57 -11.18 5.94
C PRO A 31 11.00 -11.54 7.31
N VAL A 32 10.90 -12.84 7.61
CA VAL A 32 10.16 -13.36 8.78
C VAL A 32 10.64 -12.74 10.10
N GLU A 33 11.95 -12.59 10.27
CA GLU A 33 12.54 -12.03 11.48
C GLU A 33 12.19 -10.54 11.66
N ALA A 34 12.37 -9.74 10.61
CA ALA A 34 12.03 -8.32 10.60
C ALA A 34 10.52 -8.09 10.77
N ALA A 35 9.69 -8.93 10.16
CA ALA A 35 8.24 -8.89 10.30
C ALA A 35 7.79 -9.17 11.74
N ALA A 36 8.40 -10.14 12.41
CA ALA A 36 8.10 -10.45 13.81
C ALA A 36 8.49 -9.29 14.74
N GLN A 37 9.67 -8.69 14.52
CA GLN A 37 10.10 -7.52 15.27
C GLN A 37 9.17 -6.31 15.04
N LEU A 38 8.80 -6.03 13.79
CA LEU A 38 7.85 -4.97 13.44
C LEU A 38 6.49 -5.19 14.10
N HIS A 39 6.05 -6.43 14.21
CA HIS A 39 4.80 -6.77 14.86
C HIS A 39 4.81 -6.48 16.36
N GLU A 40 5.91 -6.79 17.07
CA GLU A 40 6.04 -6.46 18.48
C GLU A 40 6.22 -4.95 18.69
N ASP A 41 7.03 -4.28 17.87
CA ASP A 41 7.21 -2.83 17.91
C ASP A 41 5.87 -2.10 17.78
N LEU A 42 4.98 -2.54 16.90
CA LEU A 42 3.64 -1.95 16.78
C LEU A 42 2.76 -2.07 18.02
N LYS A 43 2.88 -3.16 18.77
CA LYS A 43 2.06 -3.38 19.97
C LYS A 43 2.54 -2.49 21.12
N GLU A 44 3.85 -2.39 21.27
CA GLU A 44 4.49 -1.76 22.41
C GLU A 44 4.69 -0.25 22.21
N THR A 45 4.88 0.18 20.97
CA THR A 45 5.39 1.51 20.66
C THR A 45 4.29 2.48 20.23
N SER A 46 4.30 3.69 20.80
CA SER A 46 3.51 4.80 20.26
C SER A 46 3.88 5.09 18.81
N THR A 47 2.89 5.39 17.96
CA THR A 47 3.05 5.61 16.49
C THR A 47 4.15 6.60 16.10
N VAL A 48 4.62 7.43 17.03
CA VAL A 48 5.69 8.41 16.83
C VAL A 48 7.06 7.75 16.65
N GLN A 49 7.44 6.77 17.47
CA GLN A 49 8.79 6.19 17.38
C GLN A 49 8.94 5.20 16.22
N LEU A 50 7.82 4.66 15.71
CA LEU A 50 7.85 3.79 14.54
C LEU A 50 8.27 4.54 13.27
N LYS A 51 7.91 5.83 13.15
CA LYS A 51 8.27 6.65 12.00
C LYS A 51 9.79 6.81 11.84
N ASP A 52 10.51 6.86 12.96
CA ASP A 52 11.97 6.97 12.95
C ASP A 52 12.63 5.63 12.62
N LYS A 53 11.95 4.51 12.94
CA LYS A 53 12.46 3.17 12.69
C LYS A 53 12.14 2.64 11.29
N LEU A 54 11.03 3.05 10.67
CA LEU A 54 10.53 2.49 9.42
C LEU A 54 10.41 3.55 8.33
N SER A 55 11.21 3.40 7.26
CA SER A 55 11.16 4.25 6.07
C SER A 55 10.95 3.41 4.81
N ILE A 56 10.18 3.92 3.86
CA ILE A 56 9.94 3.31 2.55
C ILE A 56 10.33 4.34 1.50
N GLU A 57 11.28 3.98 0.64
CA GLU A 57 11.74 4.81 -0.46
C GLU A 57 11.52 4.01 -1.76
N LEU A 58 10.78 4.60 -2.71
CA LEU A 58 10.50 3.98 -4.01
C LEU A 58 11.33 4.65 -5.09
N ASP A 59 11.80 3.84 -6.03
CA ASP A 59 12.51 4.34 -7.20
C ASP A 59 11.54 5.04 -8.16
N PRO A 60 12.03 5.89 -9.08
CA PRO A 60 11.19 6.58 -10.08
C PRO A 60 10.40 5.65 -10.99
N ASP A 61 10.77 4.36 -11.05
CA ASP A 61 10.05 3.35 -11.81
C ASP A 61 8.81 2.79 -11.11
N MET A 62 8.58 3.16 -9.83
CA MET A 62 7.47 2.72 -8.98
C MET A 62 7.35 1.19 -8.84
N ARG A 63 8.39 0.44 -9.20
CA ARG A 63 8.43 -1.02 -9.20
C ARG A 63 9.53 -1.56 -8.31
N HIS A 64 10.57 -0.79 -8.08
CA HIS A 64 11.63 -1.09 -7.13
C HIS A 64 11.68 -0.02 -6.03
N GLY A 65 12.35 -0.37 -4.94
CA GLY A 65 12.57 0.53 -3.84
C GLY A 65 13.35 -0.17 -2.73
N PHE A 66 13.45 0.50 -1.60
CA PHE A 66 14.07 -0.03 -0.42
C PHE A 66 13.29 0.35 0.83
N VAL A 67 13.22 -0.59 1.77
CA VAL A 67 12.58 -0.42 3.05
C VAL A 67 13.65 -0.46 4.12
N ARG A 68 13.75 0.60 4.91
CA ARG A 68 14.65 0.66 6.06
C ARG A 68 13.84 0.37 7.29
N TYR A 69 14.28 -0.61 8.09
CA TYR A 69 13.66 -0.93 9.36
C TYR A 69 14.72 -1.12 10.45
N GLY A 70 14.62 -0.30 11.51
CA GLY A 70 15.62 -0.24 12.57
C GLY A 70 16.95 0.33 12.04
N GLY A 71 17.86 -0.56 11.65
CA GLY A 71 19.14 -0.21 11.02
C GLY A 71 19.42 -1.00 9.73
N ASP A 72 18.55 -1.94 9.37
CA ASP A 72 18.73 -2.81 8.22
C ASP A 72 18.03 -2.24 6.98
N ILE A 73 18.60 -2.54 5.81
CA ILE A 73 18.05 -2.12 4.51
C ILE A 73 17.58 -3.36 3.76
N TYR A 74 16.32 -3.36 3.37
CA TYR A 74 15.71 -4.41 2.56
C TYR A 74 15.41 -3.88 1.17
N PHE A 75 15.75 -4.67 0.15
CA PHE A 75 15.41 -4.36 -1.22
C PHE A 75 13.98 -4.80 -1.49
N ALA A 76 13.19 -3.90 -2.07
CA ALA A 76 11.77 -4.09 -2.28
C ALA A 76 11.41 -4.12 -3.78
N LYS A 77 10.48 -4.99 -4.13
CA LYS A 77 9.82 -5.01 -5.45
C LYS A 77 8.30 -4.91 -5.26
N LEU A 78 7.65 -4.02 -6.00
CA LEU A 78 6.20 -3.89 -6.02
C LEU A 78 5.59 -4.91 -6.99
N LEU A 79 4.86 -5.85 -6.42
CA LEU A 79 4.26 -6.97 -7.13
C LEU A 79 2.75 -6.83 -7.18
N ASP A 80 2.16 -7.22 -8.31
CA ASP A 80 0.71 -7.22 -8.52
C ASP A 80 0.12 -8.55 -8.03
N LEU A 81 -0.87 -8.46 -7.16
CA LEU A 81 -1.60 -9.60 -6.62
C LEU A 81 -2.59 -10.12 -7.66
N PRO A 82 -2.81 -11.45 -7.73
CA PRO A 82 -3.78 -12.04 -8.65
C PRO A 82 -5.23 -11.82 -8.18
N CYS A 83 -5.40 -11.48 -6.89
CA CYS A 83 -6.67 -11.30 -6.21
C CYS A 83 -6.81 -9.82 -5.80
N VAL A 84 -7.97 -9.20 -6.06
CA VAL A 84 -8.32 -7.89 -5.45
C VAL A 84 -8.80 -8.16 -4.03
N VAL A 85 -8.19 -7.50 -3.06
CA VAL A 85 -8.48 -7.63 -1.63
C VAL A 85 -9.15 -6.36 -1.14
N ASP A 86 -10.35 -6.47 -0.58
CA ASP A 86 -11.04 -5.35 0.04
C ASP A 86 -10.53 -5.14 1.47
N SER A 87 -10.17 -3.90 1.83
CA SER A 87 -10.00 -3.53 3.24
C SER A 87 -11.34 -3.06 3.80
N LEU A 88 -11.70 -3.61 4.96
CA LEU A 88 -12.96 -3.27 5.64
C LEU A 88 -12.67 -2.83 7.07
N LYS A 89 -13.26 -1.70 7.47
CA LYS A 89 -13.28 -1.25 8.86
C LYS A 89 -14.59 -1.64 9.53
N THR A 90 -14.52 -1.93 10.82
CA THR A 90 -15.68 -2.21 11.66
C THR A 90 -15.46 -1.62 13.05
N VAL A 91 -16.55 -1.22 13.70
CA VAL A 91 -16.56 -0.76 15.09
C VAL A 91 -17.19 -1.80 16.01
N ASP A 92 -18.21 -2.50 15.51
CA ASP A 92 -19.06 -3.44 16.25
C ASP A 92 -18.80 -4.92 15.90
N ARG A 93 -17.90 -5.19 14.93
CA ARG A 93 -17.62 -6.52 14.34
C ARG A 93 -18.83 -7.20 13.68
N LYS A 94 -19.89 -6.43 13.40
CA LYS A 94 -21.11 -6.91 12.73
C LYS A 94 -21.31 -6.19 11.40
N THR A 95 -21.07 -4.88 11.41
CA THR A 95 -21.18 -4.03 10.24
C THR A 95 -19.78 -3.71 9.73
N PHE A 96 -19.54 -4.02 8.47
CA PHE A 96 -18.25 -3.81 7.81
C PHE A 96 -18.42 -2.76 6.72
N TYR A 97 -17.52 -1.78 6.71
CA TYR A 97 -17.50 -0.70 5.73
C TYR A 97 -16.22 -0.79 4.92
N LYS A 98 -16.35 -0.89 3.60
CA LYS A 98 -15.20 -0.88 2.69
C LYS A 98 -14.43 0.44 2.80
N THR A 99 -13.11 0.36 2.87
CA THR A 99 -12.19 1.50 2.97
C THR A 99 -11.28 1.65 1.76
N ALA A 100 -10.72 0.55 1.24
CA ALA A 100 -9.85 0.59 0.07
C ALA A 100 -9.86 -0.75 -0.69
N ASP A 101 -9.44 -0.69 -1.95
CA ASP A 101 -9.10 -1.84 -2.79
C ASP A 101 -7.58 -2.05 -2.76
N ILE A 102 -7.14 -3.29 -2.50
CA ILE A 102 -5.74 -3.67 -2.43
C ILE A 102 -5.45 -4.71 -3.50
N CYS A 103 -4.56 -4.38 -4.43
CA CYS A 103 -4.15 -5.29 -5.50
C CYS A 103 -2.62 -5.39 -5.65
N GLN A 104 -1.86 -4.78 -4.73
CA GLN A 104 -0.41 -4.71 -4.80
C GLN A 104 0.25 -5.08 -3.46
N MET A 105 1.45 -5.62 -3.55
CA MET A 105 2.28 -5.99 -2.41
C MET A 105 3.73 -5.53 -2.64
N LEU A 106 4.26 -4.78 -1.69
CA LEU A 106 5.67 -4.44 -1.62
C LEU A 106 6.43 -5.58 -0.94
N TYR A 107 7.08 -6.40 -1.75
CA TYR A 107 7.80 -7.58 -1.29
C TYR A 107 9.27 -7.25 -1.03
N CYS A 108 9.70 -7.42 0.22
CA CYS A 108 11.03 -7.04 0.68
C CYS A 108 11.86 -8.29 1.01
N LYS A 109 13.11 -8.29 0.55
CA LYS A 109 14.11 -9.33 0.85
C LYS A 109 15.48 -8.69 1.05
N THR A 110 16.41 -9.46 1.59
CA THR A 110 17.83 -9.09 1.58
C THR A 110 18.36 -9.13 0.14
N GLU A 111 19.47 -8.44 -0.11
CA GLU A 111 20.14 -8.45 -1.42
C GLU A 111 20.51 -9.87 -1.86
N GLU A 112 21.02 -10.65 -0.92
CA GLU A 112 21.44 -12.04 -1.12
C GLU A 112 20.27 -12.91 -1.60
N ASP A 113 19.10 -12.80 -0.97
CA ASP A 113 17.92 -13.57 -1.33
C ASP A 113 17.37 -13.21 -2.71
N TRP A 114 17.45 -11.93 -3.11
CA TRP A 114 17.10 -11.52 -4.47
C TRP A 114 18.06 -12.09 -5.51
N SER A 115 19.36 -12.09 -5.21
CA SER A 115 20.38 -12.63 -6.12
C SER A 115 20.19 -14.14 -6.36
N ARG A 116 19.79 -14.89 -5.32
CA ARG A 116 19.49 -16.32 -5.41
C ARG A 116 18.27 -16.60 -6.28
N ASP A 117 17.18 -15.86 -6.08
CA ASP A 117 15.96 -16.01 -6.87
C ASP A 117 16.17 -15.72 -8.36
N GLU A 118 16.95 -14.69 -8.70
CA GLU A 118 17.23 -14.34 -10.11
C GLU A 118 18.14 -15.38 -10.77
N ASN A 119 19.02 -16.06 -10.01
CA ASN A 119 19.88 -17.12 -10.53
C ASN A 119 19.13 -18.46 -10.71
N ASP A 120 18.14 -18.74 -9.87
CA ASP A 120 17.34 -19.98 -9.91
C ASP A 120 16.24 -19.96 -10.99
N SER A 121 15.93 -18.79 -11.58
CA SER A 121 14.83 -18.66 -12.55
C SER A 121 15.31 -18.67 -14.01
N PRO A 122 15.31 -19.84 -14.71
CA PRO A 122 15.68 -19.90 -16.11
C PRO A 122 14.46 -19.56 -16.99
N ARG A 123 14.09 -18.28 -17.14
CA ARG A 123 13.20 -17.86 -18.26
C ARG A 123 13.23 -16.36 -18.55
N LYS A 124 13.81 -16.03 -19.70
CA LYS A 124 13.59 -14.78 -20.46
C LYS A 124 12.22 -14.81 -21.17
N LYS A 125 11.65 -13.60 -21.29
CA LYS A 125 10.56 -13.15 -22.20
C LYS A 125 9.12 -13.21 -21.65
N ASP A 126 8.85 -12.38 -20.65
CA ASP A 126 7.68 -11.47 -20.65
C ASP A 126 7.91 -10.45 -19.53
N LYS A 127 8.11 -9.17 -19.85
CA LYS A 127 8.37 -8.14 -18.84
C LYS A 127 7.22 -8.01 -17.84
N ASP A 128 5.99 -8.23 -18.30
CA ASP A 128 4.77 -8.11 -17.49
C ASP A 128 4.63 -9.25 -16.48
N LYS A 129 5.20 -10.43 -16.75
CA LYS A 129 5.17 -11.56 -15.80
C LYS A 129 6.17 -11.41 -14.66
N LYS A 130 7.14 -10.49 -14.77
CA LYS A 130 8.17 -10.29 -13.74
C LYS A 130 7.59 -9.74 -12.44
N TYR A 131 6.54 -8.93 -12.53
CA TYR A 131 5.92 -8.28 -11.37
C TYR A 131 4.62 -8.98 -10.93
N ALA A 132 4.20 -10.03 -11.64
CA ALA A 132 3.02 -10.80 -11.27
C ALA A 132 3.33 -11.77 -10.12
N TRP A 133 2.56 -11.66 -9.03
CA TRP A 133 2.67 -12.59 -7.90
C TRP A 133 1.90 -13.90 -8.19
N ASN A 134 2.61 -14.91 -8.69
CA ASN A 134 1.98 -16.16 -9.17
C ASN A 134 1.76 -17.23 -8.10
N HIS A 135 2.24 -17.05 -6.86
CA HIS A 135 2.02 -18.00 -5.76
C HIS A 135 0.62 -17.82 -5.15
N GLY A 136 -0.40 -18.11 -5.95
CA GLY A 136 -1.80 -17.76 -5.71
C GLY A 136 -2.64 -18.73 -4.87
N SER A 137 -2.09 -19.69 -4.13
CA SER A 137 -2.93 -20.76 -3.52
C SER A 137 -2.84 -20.98 -2.01
N LYS A 138 -1.91 -20.33 -1.27
CA LYS A 138 -1.83 -20.54 0.20
C LYS A 138 -1.72 -19.29 1.06
N THR A 139 -1.53 -18.10 0.48
CA THR A 139 -1.30 -16.88 1.28
C THR A 139 -2.37 -15.78 1.09
N CYS A 140 -3.19 -15.79 0.01
CA CYS A 140 -4.30 -14.82 -0.19
C CYS A 140 -5.47 -14.98 0.82
N VAL A 141 -5.55 -16.02 1.67
CA VAL A 141 -6.82 -16.37 2.37
C VAL A 141 -6.82 -16.29 3.91
N TYR A 142 -5.68 -16.05 4.58
CA TYR A 142 -5.69 -15.77 6.03
C TYR A 142 -5.66 -14.26 6.35
N VAL A 143 -6.28 -13.45 5.50
CA VAL A 143 -6.59 -12.03 5.78
C VAL A 143 -8.07 -11.88 6.21
N MET A 144 -8.67 -12.93 6.74
CA MET A 144 -9.90 -12.82 7.53
C MET A 144 -9.59 -13.22 8.97
N CYS A 145 -9.87 -12.30 9.89
CA CYS A 145 -10.06 -12.58 11.31
C CYS A 145 -8.85 -13.17 12.06
N LEU A 146 -7.94 -12.30 12.48
CA LEU A 146 -7.61 -12.02 13.90
C LEU A 146 -6.24 -11.32 13.93
N TRP A 147 -6.25 -10.01 14.17
CA TRP A 147 -5.14 -9.20 14.71
C TRP A 147 -3.82 -8.97 13.96
N CYS A 148 -3.53 -9.57 12.79
CA CYS A 148 -2.15 -9.52 12.27
C CYS A 148 -1.94 -9.06 10.81
N VAL A 149 -2.93 -8.46 10.15
CA VAL A 149 -2.65 -7.77 8.88
C VAL A 149 -2.56 -6.29 9.18
N MET A 150 -1.34 -5.84 9.43
CA MET A 150 -0.95 -4.46 9.18
C MET A 150 -1.28 -4.16 7.72
N CYS A 151 -2.51 -3.72 7.45
CA CYS A 151 -2.67 -2.62 6.52
C CYS A 151 -1.88 -1.49 7.15
N MET A 152 -0.60 -1.40 6.79
CA MET A 152 0.14 -0.17 7.01
C MET A 152 -0.55 0.85 6.11
N CYS A 153 -1.58 1.50 6.63
CA CYS A 153 -2.03 2.79 6.15
C CYS A 153 -0.88 3.76 6.37
N VAL A 154 0.16 3.66 5.54
CA VAL A 154 1.10 4.74 5.33
C VAL A 154 0.31 5.78 4.59
N ARG A 155 -0.37 6.63 5.37
CA ARG A 155 -1.03 7.82 4.87
C ARG A 155 0.08 8.71 4.33
N PHE A 156 0.36 8.62 3.04
CA PHE A 156 1.09 9.66 2.33
C PHE A 156 0.25 10.94 2.47
N ASN A 157 0.87 11.97 3.02
CA ASN A 157 0.33 13.31 3.12
C ASN A 157 1.16 14.19 2.18
#